data_AF-A0AAD9LQ75-F1
#
_entry.id   AF-A0AAD9LQ75-F1
#
_cell.length_a   1.000
_cell.length_b   1.000
_cell.length_c   1.000
_cell.angle_alpha   90.00
_cell.angle_beta   90.00
_cell.angle_gamma   90.00
#
_symmetry.space_group_name_H-M   'P 1'
#
loop_
_entity.id
_entity.type
_entity.pdbx_description
1 polymer ?
#
loop_
_entity_poly.entity_id
_entity_poly.type
_entity_poly.pdbx_seq_one_letter_code
_entity_poly.pdbx_strand_id
1 'polypeptide(L)'
;MAGTVVRQLRDIARDGNRTVIATIHQPSSELFSLFDQLYLLSDGSCVYDGPASEAVEYFDSLGFPCPEFVSPTDHFMRQLVVVDKASDEAGVARVERLKSAWATRKQPGVLTGSRKDPIIQTQDFNSNRLGILRQLQVVLSRNVLSLLRDQTGSQLRVPYSRLRFALVQCART
;
A
#
# COMPACT_ATOMS: atom_id res chain seq x y z
N MET A 1 16.37 4.17 -1.67
CA MET A 1 15.47 4.77 -0.65
C MET A 1 14.37 3.81 -0.20
N ALA A 2 13.65 3.15 -1.11
CA ALA A 2 12.59 2.18 -0.75
C ALA A 2 13.09 1.00 0.13
N GLY A 3 14.28 0.46 -0.14
CA GLY A 3 14.87 -0.63 0.64
C GLY A 3 15.01 -0.35 2.14
N THR A 4 15.36 0.88 2.50
CA THR A 4 15.49 1.28 3.91
C THR A 4 14.14 1.32 4.62
N VAL A 5 13.09 1.78 3.92
CA VAL A 5 11.74 1.85 4.48
C VAL A 5 11.19 0.45 4.74
N VAL A 6 11.33 -0.48 3.77
CA VAL A 6 10.85 -1.86 3.95
C VAL A 6 11.59 -2.57 5.09
N ARG A 7 12.90 -2.35 5.21
CA ARG A 7 13.68 -2.88 6.35
C ARG A 7 13.17 -2.33 7.68
N GLN A 8 12.95 -1.02 7.79
CA GLN A 8 12.38 -0.42 9.01
C GLN A 8 10.97 -0.95 9.32
N LEU A 9 10.13 -1.16 8.30
CA LEU A 9 8.80 -1.75 8.49
C LEU A 9 8.88 -3.18 9.02
N ARG A 10 9.84 -3.98 8.52
CA ARG A 10 10.11 -5.33 9.02
C ARG A 10 10.60 -5.31 10.46
N ASP A 11 11.48 -4.37 10.81
CA ASP A 11 12.00 -4.24 12.16
C ASP A 11 10.86 -3.81 13.13
N ILE A 12 9.97 -2.89 12.71
CA ILE A 12 8.74 -2.56 13.46
C ILE A 12 7.85 -3.78 13.64
N ALA A 13 7.73 -4.64 12.63
CA ALA A 13 6.89 -5.82 12.70
C ALA A 13 7.45 -6.84 13.71
N ARG A 14 8.76 -7.13 13.63
CA ARG A 14 9.44 -8.13 14.45
C ARG A 14 9.71 -7.65 15.87
N ASP A 15 10.29 -6.46 16.03
CA ASP A 15 10.73 -5.95 17.33
C ASP A 15 9.61 -5.19 18.05
N GLY A 16 8.74 -4.52 17.29
CA GLY A 16 7.61 -3.77 17.82
C GLY A 16 6.40 -4.64 18.16
N ASN A 17 6.43 -5.94 17.83
CA ASN A 17 5.32 -6.88 17.94
C ASN A 17 4.04 -6.33 17.28
N ARG A 18 4.16 -5.85 16.04
CA ARG A 18 3.06 -5.23 15.27
C ARG A 18 2.83 -5.96 13.96
N THR A 19 1.57 -6.05 13.54
CA THR A 19 1.23 -6.51 12.20
C THR A 19 1.37 -5.36 11.20
N VAL A 20 2.21 -5.54 10.18
CA VAL A 20 2.38 -4.57 9.09
C VAL A 20 1.79 -5.15 7.81
N ILE A 21 0.84 -4.43 7.22
CA ILE A 21 0.27 -4.75 5.91
C ILE A 21 0.63 -3.59 4.99
N ALA A 22 1.23 -3.90 3.84
CA ALA A 22 1.62 -2.90 2.86
C ALA A 22 1.30 -3.39 1.44
N THR A 23 0.88 -2.46 0.59
CA THR A 23 0.80 -2.68 -0.86
C THR A 23 2.06 -2.10 -1.50
N ILE A 24 2.75 -2.90 -2.31
CA ILE A 24 4.02 -2.51 -2.92
C ILE A 24 3.89 -2.71 -4.43
N HIS A 25 4.11 -1.63 -5.17
CA HIS A 25 4.18 -1.69 -6.62
C HIS A 25 5.58 -2.14 -7.03
N GLN A 26 5.68 -3.36 -7.58
CA GLN A 26 6.91 -3.94 -8.14
C GLN A 26 8.16 -3.85 -7.22
N PRO A 27 8.21 -4.64 -6.12
CA PRO A 27 9.43 -4.76 -5.33
C PRO A 27 10.57 -5.39 -6.14
N SER A 28 11.80 -4.97 -5.84
CA SER A 28 13.00 -5.67 -6.31
C SER A 28 13.10 -7.06 -5.68
N SER A 29 13.89 -7.95 -6.29
CA SER A 29 14.09 -9.31 -5.78
C SER A 29 14.71 -9.33 -4.37
N GLU A 30 15.60 -8.39 -4.07
CA GLU A 30 16.16 -8.21 -2.72
C GLU A 30 15.05 -7.91 -1.70
N LEU A 31 14.10 -7.04 -2.05
CA LEU A 31 12.98 -6.72 -1.18
C LEU A 31 12.01 -7.89 -1.02
N PHE A 32 11.81 -8.66 -2.09
CA PHE A 32 10.95 -9.84 -2.06
C PHE A 32 11.35 -10.85 -0.99
N SER A 33 12.65 -11.08 -0.79
CA SER A 33 13.16 -11.95 0.27
C SER A 33 12.89 -11.47 1.71
N LEU A 34 12.41 -10.24 1.88
CA LEU A 34 12.11 -9.69 3.20
C LEU A 34 10.66 -9.91 3.64
N PHE A 35 9.79 -10.37 2.74
CA PHE A 35 8.37 -10.58 3.04
C PHE A 35 8.15 -11.94 3.66
N ASP A 36 7.41 -11.98 4.78
CA ASP A 36 7.04 -13.24 5.43
C ASP A 36 5.83 -13.88 4.71
N GLN A 37 4.83 -13.07 4.33
CA GLN A 37 3.61 -13.51 3.64
C GLN A 37 3.36 -12.65 2.39
N LEU A 38 2.85 -13.28 1.33
CA LEU A 38 2.53 -12.66 0.06
C LEU A 38 1.04 -12.85 -0.26
N TYR A 39 0.38 -11.74 -0.62
CA TYR A 39 -1.00 -11.72 -1.04
C TYR A 39 -1.10 -11.12 -2.45
N LEU A 40 -1.38 -11.94 -3.45
CA LEU A 40 -1.45 -11.55 -4.85
C LEU A 40 -2.91 -11.43 -5.32
N LEU A 41 -3.22 -10.29 -5.92
CA LEU A 41 -4.54 -9.97 -6.46
C LEU A 41 -4.47 -9.76 -7.97
N SER A 42 -5.49 -10.24 -8.67
CA SER A 42 -5.77 -9.85 -10.05
C SER A 42 -7.28 -9.59 -10.21
N ASP A 43 -7.63 -8.40 -10.70
CA ASP A 43 -9.03 -7.99 -10.94
C ASP A 43 -9.93 -8.16 -9.70
N GLY A 44 -9.42 -7.80 -8.53
CA GLY A 44 -10.13 -7.93 -7.24
C GLY A 44 -10.22 -9.35 -6.68
N SER A 45 -9.71 -10.36 -7.39
CA SER A 45 -9.71 -11.76 -6.94
C SER A 45 -8.33 -12.19 -6.45
N CYS A 46 -8.31 -13.01 -5.40
CA CYS A 46 -7.08 -13.61 -4.88
C CYS A 46 -6.58 -14.69 -5.82
N VAL A 47 -5.29 -14.63 -6.14
CA VAL A 47 -4.58 -15.63 -6.95
C VAL A 47 -3.57 -16.42 -6.12
N TYR A 48 -3.07 -15.82 -5.05
CA TYR A 48 -2.18 -16.45 -4.09
C TYR A 48 -2.26 -15.74 -2.74
N ASP A 49 -2.28 -16.52 -1.67
CA ASP A 49 -2.22 -16.07 -0.28
C ASP A 49 -1.44 -17.11 0.55
N GLY A 50 -0.20 -16.79 0.89
CA GLY A 50 0.67 -17.73 1.60
C GLY A 50 2.09 -17.20 1.81
N PRO A 51 2.99 -18.02 2.36
CA PRO A 51 4.38 -17.64 2.59
C PRO A 51 5.09 -17.19 1.31
N ALA A 52 5.81 -16.07 1.34
CA ALA A 52 6.47 -15.56 0.13
C ALA A 52 7.46 -16.57 -0.48
N SER A 53 8.08 -17.42 0.34
CA SER A 53 8.99 -18.48 -0.09
C SER A 53 8.33 -19.57 -0.93
N GLU A 54 7.04 -19.85 -0.74
CA GLU A 54 6.30 -20.92 -1.43
C GLU A 54 5.65 -20.42 -2.73
N ALA A 55 5.64 -19.11 -2.97
CA ALA A 55 4.97 -18.52 -4.12
C ALA A 55 5.55 -19.04 -5.44
N VAL A 56 6.88 -19.15 -5.55
CA VAL A 56 7.54 -19.61 -6.79
C VAL A 56 7.13 -21.05 -7.13
N GLU A 57 7.18 -21.95 -6.15
CA GLU A 57 6.79 -23.36 -6.31
C GLU A 57 5.30 -23.49 -6.67
N TYR A 58 4.44 -22.63 -6.10
CA TYR A 58 3.03 -22.61 -6.46
C TYR A 58 2.80 -22.29 -7.94
N PHE A 59 3.43 -21.24 -8.48
CA PHE A 59 3.29 -20.91 -9.90
C PHE A 59 3.89 -21.99 -10.80
N ASP A 60 5.00 -22.61 -10.39
CA ASP A 60 5.61 -23.74 -11.09
C ASP A 60 4.65 -24.93 -11.19
N SER A 61 3.98 -25.29 -10.09
CA SER A 61 2.98 -26.38 -10.05
C SER A 61 1.78 -26.18 -10.98
N LEU A 62 1.50 -24.93 -11.36
CA LEU A 62 0.43 -24.57 -12.30
C LEU A 62 0.90 -24.54 -13.77
N GLY A 63 2.18 -24.83 -14.02
CA GLY A 63 2.81 -24.81 -15.34
C GLY A 63 3.38 -23.44 -15.72
N PHE A 64 3.65 -22.56 -14.74
CA PHE A 64 4.26 -21.25 -14.95
C PHE A 64 5.60 -21.14 -14.19
N PRO A 65 6.63 -21.91 -14.60
CA PRO A 65 7.95 -21.86 -13.97
C PRO A 65 8.53 -20.44 -14.05
N CYS A 66 9.20 -20.01 -12.98
CA CYS A 66 9.92 -18.75 -12.98
C CYS A 66 11.22 -18.89 -13.81
N PRO A 67 11.46 -18.03 -14.80
CA PRO A 67 12.72 -18.05 -15.57
C PRO A 67 13.94 -17.75 -14.69
N GLU A 68 15.10 -18.36 -14.99
CA GLU A 68 16.32 -18.28 -14.16
C GLU A 68 16.85 -16.87 -13.92
N PHE A 69 16.68 -15.96 -14.88
CA PHE A 69 17.21 -14.58 -14.82
C PHE A 69 16.12 -13.52 -14.63
N VAL A 70 14.96 -13.92 -14.14
CA VAL A 70 13.83 -13.02 -13.91
C VAL A 70 13.50 -12.97 -12.42
N SER A 71 13.29 -11.76 -11.90
CA SER A 71 12.80 -11.57 -10.54
C SER A 71 11.47 -12.30 -10.35
N PRO A 72 11.29 -13.10 -9.27
CA PRO A 72 10.02 -13.76 -8.98
C PRO A 72 8.83 -12.79 -8.99
N THR A 73 9.03 -11.58 -8.46
CA THR A 73 7.99 -10.54 -8.44
C THR A 73 7.61 -10.09 -9.86
N ASP A 74 8.59 -9.90 -10.75
CA ASP A 74 8.30 -9.53 -12.14
C ASP A 74 7.59 -10.66 -12.87
N HIS A 75 7.98 -11.90 -12.61
CA HIS A 75 7.28 -13.09 -13.12
C HIS A 75 5.83 -13.10 -12.67
N PHE A 76 5.55 -12.93 -11.37
CA PHE A 76 4.18 -12.88 -10.85
C PHE A 76 3.36 -11.78 -11.53
N MET A 77 3.92 -10.56 -11.64
CA MET A 77 3.22 -9.45 -12.30
C MET A 77 2.91 -9.76 -13.77
N ARG A 78 3.83 -10.39 -14.51
CA ARG A 78 3.58 -10.81 -15.90
C ARG A 78 2.46 -11.84 -16.02
N GLN A 79 2.36 -12.77 -15.07
CA GLN A 79 1.29 -13.77 -15.10
C GLN A 79 -0.08 -13.17 -14.75
N LEU A 80 -0.12 -12.17 -13.86
CA LEU A 80 -1.34 -11.61 -13.28
C LEU A 80 -1.93 -10.43 -14.06
N VAL A 81 -1.11 -9.72 -14.85
CA VAL A 81 -1.54 -8.54 -15.60
C VAL A 81 -2.06 -8.95 -16.98
N VAL A 82 -3.24 -8.44 -17.32
CA VAL A 82 -3.82 -8.49 -18.68
C VAL A 82 -3.85 -7.05 -19.19
N VAL A 83 -3.13 -6.78 -20.28
CA VAL A 83 -2.95 -5.41 -20.81
C VAL A 83 -4.25 -4.91 -21.45
N ASP A 84 -4.92 -5.78 -22.22
CA ASP A 84 -6.19 -5.48 -22.85
C ASP A 84 -7.09 -6.71 -22.85
N LYS A 85 -8.18 -6.67 -22.08
CA LYS A 85 -9.13 -7.77 -21.97
C LYS A 85 -9.89 -8.05 -23.28
N ALA A 86 -9.95 -7.07 -24.19
CA ALA A 86 -10.68 -7.19 -25.45
C ALA A 86 -9.85 -7.80 -26.59
N SER A 87 -8.52 -7.79 -26.47
CA SER A 87 -7.61 -8.31 -27.51
C SER A 87 -6.70 -9.45 -27.04
N ASP A 88 -6.60 -9.70 -25.73
CA ASP A 88 -5.79 -10.77 -25.15
C ASP A 88 -6.66 -11.81 -24.45
N GLU A 89 -7.40 -12.60 -25.23
CA GLU A 89 -8.21 -13.71 -24.70
C GLU A 89 -7.33 -14.75 -23.98
N ALA A 90 -6.09 -14.93 -24.44
CA ALA A 90 -5.12 -15.82 -23.82
C ALA A 90 -4.72 -15.32 -22.41
N GLY A 91 -4.54 -14.01 -22.24
CA GLY A 91 -4.30 -13.36 -20.95
C GLY A 91 -5.45 -13.54 -19.99
N VAL A 92 -6.68 -13.31 -20.45
CA VAL A 92 -7.89 -13.53 -19.64
C VAL A 92 -8.00 -14.99 -19.21
N ALA A 93 -7.86 -15.94 -20.14
CA ALA A 93 -7.94 -17.37 -19.84
C ALA A 93 -6.87 -17.82 -18.83
N ARG A 94 -5.64 -17.29 -18.95
CA ARG A 94 -4.55 -17.55 -18.00
C ARG A 94 -4.91 -17.08 -16.59
N VAL A 95 -5.36 -15.83 -16.45
CA VAL A 95 -5.71 -15.27 -15.14
C VAL A 95 -6.91 -16.00 -14.52
N GLU A 96 -7.93 -16.35 -15.30
CA GLU A 96 -9.07 -17.13 -14.82
C GLU A 96 -8.67 -18.54 -14.37
N ARG A 97 -7.72 -19.18 -15.07
CA ARG A 97 -7.12 -20.44 -14.62
C ARG A 97 -6.42 -20.29 -13.27
N LEU A 98 -5.65 -19.22 -13.08
CA LEU A 98 -4.96 -18.96 -11.82
C LEU A 98 -5.94 -18.71 -10.66
N LYS A 99 -7.00 -17.92 -10.90
CA LYS A 99 -8.07 -17.65 -9.91
C LYS A 99 -8.81 -18.92 -9.52
N SER A 100 -9.23 -19.73 -10.50
CA SER A 100 -9.96 -20.98 -10.26
C SER A 100 -9.10 -22.04 -9.57
N ALA A 101 -7.82 -22.14 -9.93
CA ALA A 101 -6.86 -23.01 -9.25
C ALA A 101 -6.72 -22.65 -7.77
N TRP A 102 -6.61 -21.36 -7.46
CA TRP A 102 -6.54 -20.90 -6.07
C TRP A 102 -7.84 -21.14 -5.30
N ALA A 103 -9.00 -20.85 -5.92
CA ALA A 103 -10.31 -21.05 -5.30
C ALA A 103 -10.60 -22.53 -4.97
N THR A 104 -10.09 -23.45 -5.79
CA THR A 104 -10.24 -24.90 -5.58
C THR A 104 -9.34 -25.42 -4.46
N ARG A 105 -8.22 -24.73 -4.20
CA ARG A 105 -7.31 -25.06 -3.10
C ARG A 105 -8.03 -24.78 -1.79
N LYS A 106 -8.49 -25.84 -1.11
CA LYS A 106 -8.89 -25.75 0.30
C LYS A 106 -7.67 -25.27 1.09
N GLN A 107 -7.65 -23.99 1.44
CA GLN A 107 -6.72 -23.51 2.45
C GLN A 107 -6.98 -24.35 3.71
N PRO A 108 -5.99 -25.09 4.25
CA PRO A 108 -6.06 -25.44 5.67
C PRO A 108 -6.13 -24.10 6.40
N GLY A 109 -7.23 -23.88 7.11
CA GLY A 109 -7.68 -22.56 7.55
C GLY A 109 -6.60 -21.67 8.15
N VAL A 110 -6.34 -20.53 7.51
CA VAL A 110 -5.74 -19.38 8.19
C VAL A 110 -6.80 -18.59 8.98
N LEU A 111 -8.10 -18.80 8.70
CA LEU A 111 -9.20 -18.26 9.51
C LEU A 111 -10.11 -19.32 10.18
N THR A 112 -9.89 -20.61 9.97
CA THR A 112 -10.60 -21.70 10.69
C THR A 112 -9.72 -22.47 11.68
N GLY A 113 -8.55 -21.92 12.01
CA GLY A 113 -7.83 -22.27 13.21
C GLY A 113 -8.32 -21.41 14.37
N SER A 114 -9.29 -21.92 15.14
CA SER A 114 -9.35 -21.61 16.57
C SER A 114 -8.05 -22.13 17.18
N ARG A 115 -6.97 -21.37 17.00
CA ARG A 115 -5.72 -21.58 17.71
C ARG A 115 -6.08 -21.34 19.17
N LYS A 116 -6.00 -22.38 20.02
CA LYS A 116 -6.07 -22.27 21.48
C LYS A 116 -4.87 -21.49 22.06
N ASP A 117 -4.36 -20.52 21.32
CA ASP A 117 -3.54 -19.48 21.91
C ASP A 117 -4.49 -18.61 22.73
N PRO A 118 -4.08 -18.13 23.92
CA PRO A 118 -4.90 -17.19 24.68
C PRO A 118 -5.32 -16.06 23.73
N ILE A 119 -6.63 -15.82 23.66
CA ILE A 119 -7.26 -14.72 22.93
C ILE A 119 -6.28 -13.55 22.93
N ILE A 120 -5.77 -13.17 21.75
CA ILE A 120 -5.04 -11.91 21.60
C ILE A 120 -5.95 -10.90 22.24
N GLN A 121 -5.58 -10.40 23.43
CA GLN A 121 -6.28 -9.27 24.01
C GLN A 121 -6.20 -8.22 22.91
N THR A 122 -7.34 -7.93 22.28
CA THR A 122 -7.46 -6.78 21.41
C THR A 122 -7.10 -5.62 22.31
N GLN A 123 -5.83 -5.22 22.31
CA GLN A 123 -5.42 -3.99 22.92
C GLN A 123 -6.20 -2.95 22.15
N ASP A 124 -7.24 -2.45 22.79
CA ASP A 124 -8.06 -1.38 22.25
C ASP A 124 -7.09 -0.33 21.75
N PHE A 125 -7.21 0.02 20.47
CA PHE A 125 -6.40 1.09 19.89
C PHE A 125 -6.62 2.32 20.77
N ASN A 126 -5.67 2.61 21.65
CA ASN A 126 -5.79 3.68 22.62
C ASN A 126 -5.62 4.99 21.86
N SER A 127 -6.70 5.46 21.26
CA SER A 127 -6.73 6.74 20.58
C SER A 127 -6.70 7.80 21.65
N ASN A 128 -5.49 8.16 22.09
CA ASN A 128 -5.25 9.24 23.01
C ASN A 128 -5.47 10.57 22.27
N ARG A 129 -6.73 10.81 21.88
CA ARG A 129 -7.14 11.97 21.10
C ARG A 129 -7.14 13.18 22.03
N LEU A 130 -6.38 14.20 21.66
CA LEU A 130 -6.43 15.49 22.33
C LEU A 130 -7.84 16.10 22.24
N GLY A 131 -8.24 16.91 23.22
CA GLY A 131 -9.52 17.62 23.16
C GLY A 131 -9.60 18.60 21.97
N ILE A 132 -10.81 18.91 21.52
CA ILE A 132 -11.08 19.72 20.30
C ILE A 132 -10.34 21.06 20.32
N LEU A 133 -10.32 21.76 21.46
CA LEU A 133 -9.62 23.05 21.59
C LEU A 133 -8.10 22.91 21.40
N ARG A 134 -7.50 21.83 21.89
CA ARG A 134 -6.08 21.53 21.70
C ARG A 134 -5.77 21.12 20.27
N GLN A 135 -6.65 20.35 19.62
CA GLN A 135 -6.53 20.04 18.20
C GLN A 135 -6.60 21.32 17.35
N LEU A 136 -7.55 22.21 17.63
CA LEU A 136 -7.67 23.50 16.95
C LEU A 136 -6.42 24.36 17.15
N GLN A 137 -5.91 24.43 18.38
CA GLN A 137 -4.67 25.13 18.69
C GLN A 137 -3.50 24.57 17.86
N VAL A 138 -3.31 23.25 17.82
CA VAL A 138 -2.23 22.60 17.06
C VAL A 138 -2.34 22.89 15.56
N VAL A 139 -3.54 22.78 14.98
CA VAL A 139 -3.75 23.03 13.56
C VAL A 139 -3.50 24.50 13.21
N LEU A 140 -3.98 25.44 14.03
CA LEU A 140 -3.75 26.87 13.83
C LEU A 140 -2.27 27.23 13.98
N SER A 141 -1.59 26.76 15.03
CA SER A 141 -0.16 27.00 15.22
C SER A 141 0.67 26.43 14.07
N ARG A 142 0.36 25.22 13.59
CA ARG A 142 1.03 24.62 12.42
C ARG A 142 0.80 25.45 11.15
N ASN A 143 -0.44 25.89 10.93
CA ASN A 143 -0.79 26.69 9.74
C ASN A 143 -0.09 28.06 9.76
N VAL A 144 -0.08 28.74 10.91
CA VAL A 144 0.65 30.02 11.08
C VAL A 144 2.16 29.82 10.86
N LEU A 145 2.77 28.78 11.44
CA LEU A 145 4.19 28.48 11.22
C LEU A 145 4.50 28.17 9.75
N SER A 146 3.61 27.46 9.05
CA SER A 146 3.75 27.19 7.62
C SER A 146 3.66 28.48 6.80
N LEU A 147 2.71 29.37 7.11
CA LEU A 147 2.54 30.65 6.43
C LEU A 147 3.70 31.61 6.68
N LEU A 148 4.29 31.60 7.88
CA LEU A 148 5.45 32.43 8.21
C LEU A 148 6.75 31.92 7.56
N ARG A 149 6.87 30.60 7.37
CA ARG A 149 8.03 29.98 6.68
C ARG A 149 7.91 30.03 5.16
N ASP A 150 6.71 30.20 4.63
CA ASP A 150 6.45 30.35 3.20
C ASP A 150 6.65 31.81 2.75
N GLN A 151 7.90 32.15 2.47
CA GLN A 151 8.31 33.47 2.00
C GLN A 151 7.80 33.78 0.57
N THR A 152 7.48 32.75 -0.23
CA THR A 152 7.01 32.88 -1.61
C THR A 152 5.50 33.12 -1.68
N GLY A 153 4.71 32.43 -0.83
CA GLY A 153 3.27 32.62 -0.73
C GLY A 153 2.85 33.96 -0.11
N SER A 154 3.63 34.49 0.85
CA SER A 154 3.37 35.78 1.49
C SER A 154 3.63 36.98 0.57
N GLN A 155 4.63 36.89 -0.33
CA GLN A 155 4.89 37.91 -1.34
C GLN A 155 3.83 37.99 -2.43
N LEU A 156 3.13 36.90 -2.77
CA LEU A 156 2.03 36.91 -3.73
C LEU A 156 0.68 37.27 -3.07
N ARG A 157 0.49 37.06 -1.78
CA ARG A 157 -0.83 37.27 -1.16
C ARG A 157 -1.11 38.73 -0.76
N VAL A 158 -0.08 39.48 -0.37
CA VAL A 158 -0.16 40.90 0.01
C VAL A 158 -0.43 41.85 -1.18
N PRO A 159 0.22 41.72 -2.36
CA PRO A 159 -0.03 42.62 -3.48
C PRO A 159 -1.39 42.38 -4.17
N TYR A 160 -1.90 41.13 -4.21
CA TYR A 160 -3.19 40.85 -4.85
C TYR A 160 -4.38 41.39 -4.04
N SER A 161 -4.30 41.42 -2.71
CA SER A 161 -5.31 42.08 -1.88
C SER A 161 -5.26 43.61 -2.00
N ARG A 162 -4.08 44.20 -2.20
CA ARG A 162 -3.93 45.65 -2.42
C ARG A 162 -4.38 46.08 -3.83
N LEU A 163 -4.10 45.28 -4.86
CA LEU A 163 -4.58 45.53 -6.23
C LEU A 163 -6.11 45.42 -6.34
N ARG A 164 -6.73 44.43 -5.68
CA ARG A 164 -8.20 44.31 -5.66
C ARG A 164 -8.88 45.47 -4.93
N PHE A 165 -8.32 45.96 -3.83
CA PHE A 165 -8.84 47.15 -3.16
C PHE A 165 -8.73 48.41 -4.03
N ALA A 166 -7.58 48.60 -4.70
CA ALA A 166 -7.38 49.74 -5.60
C ALA A 166 -8.31 49.71 -6.83
N LEU A 167 -8.52 48.55 -7.45
CA LEU A 167 -9.45 48.41 -8.58
C LEU A 167 -10.92 48.61 -8.18
N VAL A 168 -11.33 48.18 -6.98
CA VAL A 168 -12.69 48.41 -6.46
C VAL A 168 -12.91 49.90 -6.10
N GLN A 169 -11.86 50.61 -5.69
CA GLN A 169 -11.92 52.07 -5.47
C GLN A 169 -11.95 52.87 -6.79
N CYS A 170 -11.19 52.47 -7.82
CA CYS A 170 -11.23 53.13 -9.13
C CYS A 170 -12.52 52.91 -9.91
N ALA A 171 -13.25 51.80 -9.68
CA ALA A 171 -14.52 51.52 -10.35
C ALA A 171 -15.74 52.23 -9.71
N ARG A 172 -15.54 53.04 -8.67
CA ARG A 172 -16.59 53.77 -7.94
C ARG A 172 -16.53 55.31 -8.09
N THR A 173 -15.64 55.81 -8.94
CA THR A 173 -15.57 57.22 -9.38
C THR A 173 -15.89 57.30 -10.85
#